data_AF-A0A1K1T706-F1
#
_entry.id   AF-A0A1K1T706-F1
#
_cell.length_a   1.000
_cell.length_b   1.000
_cell.length_c   1.000
_cell.angle_alpha   90.00
_cell.angle_beta   90.00
_cell.angle_gamma   90.00
#
_symmetry.space_group_name_H-M   'P 1'
#
loop_
_entity.id
_entity.type
_entity.pdbx_description
1 polymer ?
#
loop_
_entity_poly.entity_id
_entity_poly.type
_entity_poly.pdbx_seq_one_letter_code
_entity_poly.pdbx_strand_id
1 'polypeptide(L)'
;GQKTPASCYTPSTRAYPEKLPEMGYASHIECYLADGSGIINRAGLRIYVGNLLRHQNIGMEMIKDGVWNVIFGPVILGHVNARDAKNGYVSIKVSPM
;
A
#
# COMPACT_ATOMS: atom_id res chain seq x y z
N GLY A 1 17.38 -18.79 33.11
CA GLY A 1 18.26 -19.51 32.18
C GLY A 1 17.89 -19.17 30.76
N GLN A 2 18.82 -19.27 29.82
CA GLN A 2 18.56 -19.03 28.39
C GLN A 2 17.63 -20.11 27.83
N LYS A 3 16.65 -19.73 27.02
CA LYS A 3 15.71 -20.64 26.33
C LYS A 3 15.87 -20.50 24.83
N THR A 4 15.72 -21.60 24.09
CA THR A 4 15.78 -21.56 22.62
C THR A 4 14.47 -20.99 22.07
N PRO A 5 14.49 -20.27 20.93
CA PRO A 5 13.26 -19.77 20.29
C PRO A 5 12.21 -20.87 20.08
N ALA A 6 12.63 -22.08 19.68
CA ALA A 6 11.75 -23.22 19.47
C ALA A 6 11.03 -23.68 20.75
N SER A 7 11.70 -23.61 21.92
CA SER A 7 11.08 -23.98 23.21
C SER A 7 10.01 -22.98 23.68
N CYS A 8 9.94 -21.81 23.05
CA CYS A 8 8.97 -20.76 23.35
C CYS A 8 7.92 -20.58 22.24
N TYR A 9 8.13 -21.18 21.06
CA TYR A 9 7.25 -21.01 19.91
C TYR A 9 6.01 -21.91 20.04
N THR A 10 4.83 -21.30 19.95
CA THR A 10 3.56 -22.02 19.82
C THR A 10 3.02 -21.78 18.41
N PRO A 11 2.77 -22.84 17.61
CA PRO A 11 2.21 -22.68 16.28
C PRO A 11 0.88 -21.93 16.30
N SER A 12 0.64 -21.10 15.28
CA SER A 12 -0.66 -20.45 15.09
C SER A 12 -1.75 -21.49 14.83
N THR A 13 -2.91 -21.32 15.45
CA THR A 13 -4.10 -22.14 15.17
C THR A 13 -4.72 -21.84 13.81
N ARG A 14 -4.37 -20.70 13.20
CA ARG A 14 -4.82 -20.31 11.88
C ARG A 14 -4.04 -21.08 10.81
N ALA A 15 -4.73 -21.95 10.08
CA ALA A 15 -4.18 -22.63 8.91
C ALA A 15 -3.72 -21.61 7.86
N TYR A 16 -2.55 -21.87 7.27
CA TYR A 16 -2.03 -21.03 6.19
C TYR A 16 -2.82 -21.34 4.90
N PRO A 17 -3.42 -20.34 4.22
CA PRO A 17 -4.21 -20.59 3.03
C PRO A 17 -3.31 -20.93 1.83
N GLU A 18 -3.79 -21.78 0.92
CA GLU A 18 -3.08 -22.13 -0.32
C GLU A 18 -2.90 -20.90 -1.25
N LYS A 19 -3.91 -20.02 -1.29
CA LYS A 19 -3.88 -18.75 -2.04
C LYS A 19 -4.35 -17.62 -1.14
N LEU A 20 -3.63 -16.49 -1.17
CA LEU A 20 -4.08 -15.28 -0.48
C LEU A 20 -5.34 -14.72 -1.16
N PRO A 21 -6.34 -14.25 -0.38
CA PRO A 21 -7.48 -13.56 -0.95
C PRO A 21 -7.03 -12.26 -1.62
N GLU A 22 -7.71 -11.89 -2.70
CA GLU A 22 -7.48 -10.59 -3.34
C GLU A 22 -7.92 -9.46 -2.41
N MET A 23 -7.20 -8.34 -2.45
CA MET A 23 -7.57 -7.16 -1.68
C MET A 23 -8.80 -6.50 -2.30
N GLY A 24 -9.92 -6.53 -1.58
CA GLY A 24 -11.11 -5.76 -1.89
C GLY A 24 -11.04 -4.38 -1.23
N TYR A 25 -11.42 -3.34 -1.98
CA TYR A 25 -11.58 -1.99 -1.48
C TYR A 25 -13.05 -1.57 -1.56
N ALA A 26 -13.47 -0.61 -0.73
CA ALA A 26 -14.81 -0.06 -0.80
C ALA A 26 -15.06 0.63 -2.16
N SER A 27 -16.32 0.69 -2.60
CA SER A 27 -16.68 1.18 -3.94
C SER A 27 -16.30 2.63 -4.23
N HIS A 28 -16.10 3.46 -3.20
CA HIS A 28 -15.67 4.84 -3.33
C HIS A 28 -14.14 5.01 -3.43
N ILE A 29 -13.38 3.92 -3.25
CA ILE A 29 -11.92 3.93 -3.32
C ILE A 29 -11.50 3.61 -4.75
N GLU A 30 -10.76 4.53 -5.37
CA GLU A 30 -10.17 4.30 -6.68
C GLU A 30 -9.03 3.28 -6.55
N CYS A 31 -9.03 2.23 -7.37
CA CYS A 31 -8.01 1.18 -7.31
C CYS A 31 -7.09 1.25 -8.53
N TYR A 32 -5.78 1.21 -8.29
CA TYR A 32 -4.78 1.21 -9.34
C TYR A 32 -3.78 0.07 -9.13
N LEU A 33 -3.42 -0.60 -10.23
CA LEU A 33 -2.35 -1.59 -10.23
C LEU A 33 -1.00 -0.89 -10.29
N ALA A 34 -0.14 -1.15 -9.30
CA ALA A 34 1.24 -0.69 -9.34
C ALA A 34 2.05 -1.48 -10.39
N ASP A 35 2.88 -0.78 -11.15
CA ASP A 35 3.75 -1.40 -12.14
C ASP A 35 4.92 -2.18 -11.50
N GLY A 36 5.82 -2.71 -12.34
CA GLY A 36 6.98 -3.49 -11.89
C GLY A 36 8.00 -2.68 -11.05
N SER A 37 7.89 -1.36 -11.03
CA SER A 37 8.72 -0.44 -10.24
C SER A 37 7.99 0.15 -9.04
N GLY A 38 6.74 -0.27 -8.78
CA GLY A 38 5.95 0.26 -7.67
C GLY A 38 5.42 1.68 -7.93
N ILE A 39 5.12 2.00 -9.19
CA ILE A 39 4.52 3.27 -9.61
C ILE A 39 3.06 3.05 -10.03
N ILE A 40 2.21 4.00 -9.63
CA ILE A 40 0.84 4.13 -10.10
C ILE A 40 0.74 5.34 -11.03
N ASN A 41 0.03 5.17 -12.15
CA ASN A 41 -0.25 6.26 -13.08
C ASN A 41 -1.70 6.74 -12.92
N ARG A 42 -1.88 8.02 -12.54
CA ARG A 42 -3.19 8.63 -12.34
C ARG A 42 -3.18 10.09 -12.79
N ALA A 43 -4.08 10.48 -13.70
CA ALA A 43 -4.32 11.88 -14.09
C ALA A 43 -3.03 12.67 -14.43
N GLY A 44 -2.10 12.03 -15.16
CA GLY A 44 -0.81 12.64 -15.52
C GLY A 44 0.26 12.62 -14.42
N LEU A 45 -0.04 12.04 -13.26
CA LEU A 45 0.91 11.82 -12.16
C LEU A 45 1.43 10.39 -12.16
N ARG A 46 2.74 10.25 -11.94
CA ARG A 46 3.48 9.04 -11.61
C ARG A 46 3.72 9.05 -10.11
N ILE A 47 2.95 8.23 -9.39
CA ILE A 47 2.94 8.18 -7.93
C ILE A 47 3.75 6.96 -7.50
N TYR A 48 4.91 7.18 -6.90
CA TYR A 48 5.72 6.10 -6.36
C TYR A 48 5.23 5.69 -4.97
N VAL A 49 4.75 4.45 -4.88
CA VAL A 49 4.19 3.85 -3.65
C VAL A 49 5.15 2.87 -2.99
N GLY A 50 6.20 2.45 -3.69
CA GLY A 50 7.25 1.59 -3.17
C GLY A 50 7.43 0.31 -3.98
N ASN A 51 8.69 -0.06 -4.24
CA ASN A 51 9.04 -1.25 -5.03
C ASN A 51 8.51 -2.58 -4.44
N LEU A 52 8.30 -2.65 -3.12
CA LEU A 52 7.71 -3.83 -2.46
C LEU A 52 6.28 -4.11 -2.95
N LEU A 53 5.58 -3.08 -3.40
CA LEU A 53 4.18 -3.14 -3.85
C LEU A 53 4.05 -3.38 -5.35
N ARG A 54 5.11 -3.83 -6.03
CA ARG A 54 5.04 -4.20 -7.45
C ARG A 54 3.87 -5.16 -7.73
N HIS A 55 3.12 -4.89 -8.79
CA HIS A 55 1.97 -5.69 -9.21
C HIS A 55 0.88 -5.87 -8.14
N GLN A 56 0.81 -4.96 -7.16
CA GLN A 56 -0.26 -4.95 -6.16
C GLN A 56 -1.34 -3.92 -6.54
N ASN A 57 -2.58 -4.23 -6.18
CA ASN A 57 -3.68 -3.27 -6.25
C ASN A 57 -3.62 -2.33 -5.05
N ILE A 58 -3.53 -1.04 -5.35
CA ILE A 58 -3.41 0.03 -4.36
C ILE A 58 -4.65 0.90 -4.40
N GLY A 59 -5.24 1.10 -3.24
CA GLY A 59 -6.37 2.01 -3.06
C GLY A 59 -5.89 3.45 -3.00
N MET A 60 -6.64 4.34 -3.64
CA MET A 60 -6.50 5.78 -3.56
C MET A 60 -7.85 6.40 -3.19
N GLU A 61 -7.87 7.08 -2.05
CA GLU A 61 -9.06 7.77 -1.56
C GLU A 61 -8.76 9.27 -1.50
N MET A 62 -9.55 10.07 -2.23
CA MET A 62 -9.40 11.52 -2.19
C MET A 62 -9.94 12.06 -0.87
N ILE A 63 -9.06 12.62 -0.04
CA ILE A 63 -9.44 13.19 1.26
C ILE A 63 -9.65 14.71 1.21
N LYS A 64 -9.00 15.37 0.25
CA LYS A 64 -9.14 16.80 -0.07
C LYS A 64 -8.82 17.00 -1.55
N ASP A 65 -9.19 18.16 -2.08
CA ASP A 65 -8.81 18.53 -3.45
C ASP A 65 -7.29 18.41 -3.66
N GLY A 66 -6.91 17.55 -4.59
CA GLY A 66 -5.50 17.28 -4.90
C GLY A 66 -4.74 16.48 -3.84
N VAL A 67 -5.40 15.89 -2.83
CA VAL A 67 -4.76 15.08 -1.78
C VAL A 67 -5.45 13.73 -1.62
N TRP A 68 -4.67 12.65 -1.70
CA TRP A 68 -5.16 11.29 -1.57
C TRP A 68 -4.46 10.53 -0.46
N ASN A 69 -5.23 9.72 0.27
CA ASN A 69 -4.68 8.59 1.00
C ASN A 69 -4.24 7.51 0.02
N VAL A 70 -3.11 6.87 0.30
CA VAL A 70 -2.62 5.68 -0.40
C VAL A 70 -2.76 4.48 0.53
N ILE A 71 -3.54 3.50 0.10
CA ILE A 71 -4.06 2.41 0.94
C ILE A 71 -3.60 1.08 0.37
N PHE A 72 -3.09 0.20 1.23
CA PHE A 72 -2.79 -1.19 0.89
C PHE A 72 -3.47 -2.12 1.87
N GLY A 73 -4.52 -2.80 1.39
CA GLY A 73 -5.38 -3.62 2.23
C GLY A 73 -5.98 -2.79 3.37
N PRO A 74 -5.79 -3.17 4.65
CA PRO A 74 -6.34 -2.43 5.79
C PRO A 74 -5.49 -1.23 6.24
N VAL A 75 -4.37 -0.93 5.57
CA VAL A 75 -3.37 0.05 6.05
C VAL A 75 -3.32 1.28 5.14
N ILE A 76 -3.41 2.47 5.74
CA ILE A 76 -3.04 3.73 5.07
C ILE A 76 -1.52 3.86 5.13
N LEU A 77 -0.86 3.70 3.99
CA LEU A 77 0.59 3.80 3.88
C LEU A 77 1.07 5.25 4.03
N GLY A 78 0.25 6.20 3.57
CA GLY A 78 0.60 7.60 3.56
C GLY A 78 -0.35 8.43 2.72
N HIS A 79 0.07 9.65 2.42
CA HIS A 79 -0.68 10.57 1.60
C HIS A 79 0.16 11.09 0.44
N VAL A 80 -0.51 11.46 -0.65
CA VAL A 80 0.10 12.14 -1.79
C VAL A 80 -0.65 13.43 -2.05
N ASN A 81 0.09 14.51 -2.29
CA ASN A 81 -0.46 15.79 -2.74
C ASN A 81 0.02 16.05 -4.17
N ALA A 82 -0.92 16.26 -5.10
CA ALA A 82 -0.60 16.54 -6.50
C ALA A 82 0.30 17.77 -6.66
N ARG A 83 0.18 18.76 -5.76
CA ARG A 83 0.96 20.00 -5.78
C ARG A 83 2.42 19.79 -5.43
N ASP A 84 2.78 18.66 -4.82
CA ASP A 84 4.16 18.31 -4.49
C ASP A 84 4.89 17.65 -5.68
N ALA A 85 4.19 17.38 -6.79
CA ALA A 85 4.75 16.68 -7.93
C ALA A 85 5.80 17.52 -8.68
N LYS A 86 6.91 16.88 -9.04
CA LYS A 86 7.98 17.46 -9.88
C LYS A 86 8.02 16.70 -11.19
N ASN A 87 7.82 17.39 -12.31
CA ASN A 87 7.73 16.77 -13.65
C ASN A 87 6.73 15.60 -13.70
N GLY A 88 5.58 15.77 -13.06
CA GLY A 88 4.53 14.75 -12.95
C GLY A 88 4.93 13.53 -12.13
N TYR A 89 5.98 13.60 -11.30
CA TYR A 89 6.38 12.52 -10.39
C TYR A 89 6.25 12.96 -8.94
N VAL A 90 5.71 12.08 -8.09
CA VAL A 90 5.56 12.31 -6.65
C VAL A 90 5.70 11.00 -5.88
N SER A 91 6.35 11.03 -4.72
CA SER A 91 6.41 9.89 -3.81
C SER A 91 5.41 10.10 -2.66
N ILE A 92 4.86 9.01 -2.15
CA ILE A 92 3.99 9.08 -0.96
C ILE A 92 4.75 9.66 0.24
N LYS A 93 4.08 10.52 1.00
CA LYS A 93 4.52 10.92 2.34
C LYS A 93 3.99 9.88 3.33
N VAL A 94 4.90 9.03 3.78
CA VAL A 94 4.59 7.88 4.65
C VAL A 94 4.02 8.39 5.98
N SER A 95 2.93 7.77 6.44
CA SER A 95 2.35 8.06 7.75
C SER A 95 3.35 7.65 8.85
N PRO A 96 3.58 8.48 9.89
CA PRO A 96 4.40 8.06 11.01
C PRO A 96 3.80 6.80 11.66
N MET A 97 4.67 5.82 11.96
CA MET A 97 4.31 4.62 12.73
C MET A 97 4.25 4.90 14.22
#